data_AF-A0A924I553-F1
#
_entry.id   AF-A0A924I553-F1
#
_cell.length_a   1.000
_cell.length_b   1.000
_cell.length_c   1.000
_cell.angle_alpha   90.00
_cell.angle_beta   90.00
_cell.angle_gamma   90.00
#
_symmetry.space_group_name_H-M   'P 1'
#
loop_
_entity.id
_entity.type
_entity.pdbx_description
1 polymer ?
#
loop_
_entity_poly.entity_id
_entity_poly.type
_entity_poly.pdbx_seq_one_letter_code
_entity_poly.pdbx_strand_id
1 'polypeptide(L)'
;MNKIFKFVAIAEGVSYLALFVNMIFNKHSNPELYKSLLFPIGMTHGILFISYIYLAFMIKENQSWNGKEFAIVLAGSLIPFGTFYIERKYLKNA
;
A
#
# COMPACT_ATOMS: atom_id res chain seq x y z
N MET A 1 4.31 -16.46 -4.56
CA MET A 1 4.39 -15.04 -4.98
C MET A 1 3.13 -14.27 -4.63
N ASN A 2 1.94 -14.77 -5.02
CA ASN A 2 0.64 -14.17 -4.71
C ASN A 2 0.38 -13.88 -3.21
N LYS A 3 0.65 -14.85 -2.32
CA LYS A 3 0.50 -14.65 -0.86
C LYS A 3 1.39 -13.53 -0.30
N ILE A 4 2.61 -13.40 -0.84
CA ILE A 4 3.55 -12.34 -0.44
C ILE A 4 3.03 -10.99 -0.95
N PHE A 5 2.58 -10.91 -2.20
CA PHE A 5 2.00 -9.68 -2.73
C PHE A 5 0.75 -9.25 -1.95
N LYS A 6 -0.13 -10.18 -1.59
CA LYS A 6 -1.29 -9.92 -0.73
C LYS A 6 -0.88 -9.36 0.62
N PHE A 7 0.13 -9.96 1.27
CA PHE A 7 0.67 -9.45 2.52
C PHE A 7 1.23 -8.04 2.38
N VAL A 8 2.04 -7.79 1.34
CA VAL A 8 2.63 -6.47 1.05
C VAL A 8 1.55 -5.44 0.75
N ALA A 9 0.52 -5.78 -0.02
CA ALA A 9 -0.61 -4.90 -0.33
C ALA A 9 -1.38 -4.49 0.93
N ILE A 10 -1.66 -5.44 1.82
CA ILE A 10 -2.33 -5.15 3.10
C ILE A 10 -1.42 -4.31 4.00
N ALA A 11 -0.13 -4.66 4.12
CA ALA A 11 0.83 -3.93 4.94
C ALA A 11 1.02 -2.49 4.43
N GLU A 12 1.11 -2.30 3.12
CA GLU A 12 1.16 -0.98 2.47
C GLU A 12 -0.08 -0.17 2.85
N GLY A 13 -1.28 -0.74 2.68
CA GLY A 13 -2.53 -0.07 3.03
C GLY A 13 -2.62 0.30 4.51
N VAL A 14 -2.21 -0.60 5.41
CA VAL A 14 -2.16 -0.34 6.86
C VAL A 14 -1.15 0.77 7.18
N SER A 15 0.03 0.78 6.56
CA SER A 15 1.04 1.83 6.77
C SER A 15 0.58 3.20 6.26
N TYR A 16 -0.19 3.23 5.15
CA TYR A 16 -0.83 4.44 4.66
C TYR A 16 -1.87 4.96 5.68
N LEU A 17 -2.71 4.08 6.22
CA LEU A 17 -3.68 4.46 7.26
C LEU A 17 -2.99 4.96 8.53
N ALA A 18 -1.88 4.35 8.93
CA ALA A 18 -1.08 4.81 10.06
C ALA A 18 -0.54 6.24 9.84
N LEU A 19 -0.07 6.57 8.64
CA LEU A 19 0.32 7.94 8.27
C LEU A 19 -0.87 8.90 8.36
N PHE A 20 -2.03 8.49 7.86
CA PHE A 20 -3.24 9.30 7.86
C PHE A 20 -3.72 9.62 9.28
N VAL A 21 -3.75 8.61 10.16
CA VAL A 21 -4.05 8.76 11.58
C VAL A 21 -3.02 9.68 12.25
N ASN A 22 -1.72 9.48 12.02
CA ASN A 22 -0.68 10.34 12.58
C ASN A 22 -0.86 11.81 12.15
N MET A 23 -1.28 12.05 10.90
CA MET A 23 -1.54 13.39 10.38
C MET A 23 -2.78 14.05 11.00
N ILE A 24 -3.87 13.31 11.22
CA ILE A 24 -5.10 13.88 11.79
C ILE A 24 -4.90 14.21 13.28
N PHE A 25 -4.41 13.24 14.05
CA PHE A 25 -4.37 13.35 15.51
C PHE A 25 -3.11 14.07 16.02
N ASN A 26 -1.92 13.65 15.59
CA ASN A 26 -0.69 14.14 16.23
C ASN A 26 -0.20 15.47 15.64
N LYS A 27 -0.48 15.76 14.37
CA LYS A 27 0.01 16.98 13.70
C LYS A 27 -0.42 18.27 14.42
N HIS A 28 -1.66 18.31 14.94
CA HIS A 28 -2.22 19.47 15.60
C HIS A 28 -2.04 19.44 17.11
N SER A 29 -2.08 18.26 17.73
CA SER A 29 -2.00 18.11 19.19
C SER A 29 -0.57 18.04 19.73
N ASN A 30 0.35 17.41 19.00
CA ASN A 30 1.75 17.26 19.44
C ASN A 30 2.71 17.21 18.23
N PRO A 31 3.21 18.37 17.77
CA PRO A 31 4.07 18.46 16.60
C PRO A 31 5.41 17.72 16.71
N GLU A 32 5.96 17.57 17.92
CA GLU A 32 7.21 16.81 18.14
C GLU A 32 6.98 15.31 17.97
N LEU A 33 5.92 14.79 18.59
CA LEU A 33 5.51 13.39 18.42
C LEU A 33 5.17 13.07 16.96
N TYR A 34 4.46 13.98 16.28
CA TYR A 34 4.16 13.86 14.86
C TYR A 34 5.43 13.64 14.03
N LYS A 35 6.46 14.48 14.21
CA LYS A 35 7.73 14.37 13.47
C LYS A 35 8.47 13.08 13.80
N SER A 36 8.50 12.69 15.07
CA SER A 36 9.16 11.45 15.53
C SER A 36 8.53 10.20 14.91
N LEU A 37 7.20 10.15 14.79
CA LEU A 37 6.47 9.02 14.19
C LEU A 37 6.41 9.08 12.66
N LEU A 38 6.44 10.28 12.07
CA LEU A 38 6.34 10.47 10.63
C LEU A 38 7.51 9.79 9.88
N PHE A 39 8.74 9.96 10.37
CA PHE A 39 9.93 9.41 9.71
C PHE A 39 9.90 7.87 9.62
N PRO A 40 9.77 7.10 10.72
CA PRO A 40 9.77 5.64 10.65
C PRO A 40 8.57 5.10 9.88
N ILE A 41 7.36 5.61 10.14
CA ILE A 41 6.15 5.12 9.45
C ILE A 41 6.22 5.47 7.95
N GLY A 42 6.67 6.68 7.61
CA GLY A 42 6.83 7.14 6.23
C GLY A 42 7.86 6.33 5.46
N MET A 43 9.00 6.01 6.10
CA MET A 43 10.03 5.17 5.50
C MET A 43 9.53 3.74 5.28
N THR A 44 8.89 3.14 6.28
CA THR A 44 8.27 1.80 6.15
C THR A 44 7.25 1.77 5.03
N HIS A 45 6.37 2.78 4.97
CA HIS A 45 5.38 2.92 3.91
C HIS A 45 6.02 3.01 2.52
N GLY A 46 7.05 3.86 2.36
CA GLY A 46 7.76 4.00 1.08
C GLY A 46 8.41 2.69 0.60
N ILE A 47 9.01 1.92 1.52
CA ILE A 47 9.59 0.60 1.20
C ILE A 47 8.49 -0.37 0.76
N LEU A 48 7.35 -0.39 1.46
CA LEU A 48 6.21 -1.23 1.12
C LEU A 48 5.60 -0.85 -0.23
N PHE A 49 5.51 0.45 -0.54
CA PHE A 49 5.04 0.96 -1.83
C PHE A 49 5.93 0.51 -3.00
N ILE A 50 7.26 0.65 -2.88
CA ILE A 50 8.20 0.17 -3.91
C ILE A 50 8.10 -1.35 -4.07
N SER A 51 8.03 -2.08 -2.95
CA SER A 51 7.87 -3.53 -2.94
C SER A 51 6.56 -3.96 -3.62
N TYR A 52 5.47 -3.23 -3.38
CA TYR A 52 4.18 -3.46 -4.03
C TYR A 52 4.29 -3.28 -5.54
N ILE A 53 4.87 -2.19 -6.02
CA ILE A 53 5.04 -1.96 -7.47
C ILE A 53 5.87 -3.07 -8.09
N TYR A 54 7.02 -3.40 -7.50
CA TYR A 54 7.90 -4.45 -8.00
C TYR A 54 7.18 -5.80 -8.10
N LEU A 55 6.49 -6.21 -7.04
CA LEU A 55 5.73 -7.45 -7.03
C LEU A 55 4.55 -7.43 -8.00
N ALA A 56 3.88 -6.29 -8.18
CA ALA A 56 2.80 -6.13 -9.15
C ALA A 56 3.30 -6.41 -10.59
N PHE A 57 4.49 -5.95 -10.95
CA PHE A 57 5.12 -6.28 -12.24
C PHE A 57 5.42 -7.77 -12.36
N MET A 58 5.96 -8.41 -11.31
CA MET A 58 6.29 -9.86 -11.33
C MET A 58 5.06 -10.77 -11.46
N ILE A 59 3.93 -10.40 -10.86
CA ILE A 59 2.71 -11.23 -10.90
C ILE A 59 1.79 -10.90 -12.07
N LYS A 60 2.02 -9.78 -12.77
CA LYS A 60 1.16 -9.31 -13.88
C LYS A 60 0.90 -10.40 -14.92
N GLU A 61 1.95 -11.09 -15.35
CA GLU A 61 1.86 -12.17 -16.34
C GLU A 61 1.13 -13.39 -15.78
N ASN A 62 1.43 -13.77 -14.53
CA ASN A 62 0.78 -14.90 -13.85
C ASN A 62 -0.72 -14.68 -13.58
N GLN A 63 -1.14 -13.42 -13.41
CA GLN A 63 -2.53 -13.04 -13.18
C GLN A 63 -3.28 -12.70 -14.48
N SER A 64 -2.63 -12.80 -15.64
CA SER A 64 -3.21 -12.47 -16.96
C SER A 64 -3.85 -11.08 -17.03
N TRP A 65 -3.35 -10.11 -16.24
CA TRP A 65 -3.93 -8.77 -16.18
C TRP A 65 -3.71 -8.01 -17.48
N ASN A 66 -4.79 -7.45 -18.02
CA ASN A 66 -4.70 -6.51 -19.13
C ASN A 66 -4.08 -5.17 -18.68
N GLY A 67 -3.68 -4.33 -19.63
CA GLY A 67 -3.03 -3.04 -19.33
C GLY A 67 -3.86 -2.10 -18.46
N LYS A 68 -5.21 -2.17 -18.54
CA LYS A 68 -6.11 -1.37 -17.71
C LYS A 68 -6.16 -1.90 -16.28
N GLU A 69 -6.24 -3.21 -16.09
CA GLU A 69 -6.22 -3.85 -14.77
C GLU A 69 -4.91 -3.60 -14.06
N PHE A 70 -3.79 -3.71 -14.77
CA PHE A 70 -2.48 -3.37 -14.23
C PHE A 70 -2.40 -1.91 -13.78
N ALA A 71 -2.93 -0.97 -14.57
CA ALA A 71 -2.99 0.44 -14.19
C ALA A 71 -3.90 0.67 -12.96
N ILE A 72 -5.02 -0.04 -12.85
CA ILE A 72 -5.90 0.00 -11.67
C ILE A 72 -5.17 -0.52 -10.42
N VAL A 73 -4.41 -1.60 -10.54
CA VAL A 73 -3.60 -2.17 -9.44
C VAL A 73 -2.55 -1.17 -8.94
N LEU A 74 -1.85 -0.49 -9.85
CA LEU A 74 -0.88 0.55 -9.49
C LEU A 74 -1.55 1.82 -8.92
N ALA A 75 -2.68 2.23 -9.48
CA ALA A 75 -3.44 3.35 -8.93
C ALA A 75 -4.01 3.03 -7.54
N GLY A 76 -4.31 1.76 -7.28
CA GLY A 76 -4.78 1.28 -5.99
C GLY A 76 -3.81 1.52 -4.83
N SER A 77 -2.49 1.57 -5.08
CA SER A 77 -1.51 1.91 -4.04
C SER A 77 -1.29 3.40 -3.82
N LEU A 78 -1.92 4.27 -4.62
CA LEU A 78 -1.85 5.72 -4.43
C LEU A 78 -3.01 6.25 -3.58
N ILE A 79 -4.13 5.52 -3.59
CA ILE A 79 -5.36 5.92 -2.92
C ILE A 79 -5.41 5.22 -1.56
N PRO A 80 -5.62 5.95 -0.45
CA PRO A 80 -5.89 5.31 0.84
C PRO A 80 -7.09 4.36 0.67
N PHE A 81 -6.96 3.13 1.14
CA PHE A 81 -7.89 2.01 0.95
C PHE A 81 -7.89 1.30 -0.41
N GLY A 82 -7.22 1.82 -1.42
CA GLY A 82 -7.20 1.21 -2.76
C GLY A 82 -6.57 -0.18 -2.77
N THR A 83 -5.52 -0.41 -1.99
CA THR A 83 -4.86 -1.73 -1.87
C THR A 83 -5.75 -2.81 -1.28
N PHE A 84 -6.69 -2.47 -0.38
CA PHE A 84 -7.68 -3.43 0.12
C PHE A 84 -8.71 -3.81 -0.96
N TYR A 85 -9.10 -2.87 -1.81
CA TYR A 85 -9.96 -3.18 -2.96
C TYR A 85 -9.24 -4.09 -3.96
N ILE A 86 -7.97 -3.79 -4.24
CA ILE A 86 -7.15 -4.61 -5.13
C ILE A 86 -6.99 -6.03 -4.59
N GLU A 87 -6.70 -6.17 -3.30
CA GLU A 87 -6.61 -7.47 -2.65
C GLU A 87 -7.91 -8.27 -2.80
N ARG A 88 -9.05 -7.66 -2.51
CA ARG A 88 -10.34 -8.36 -2.53
C ARG A 88 -10.84 -8.71 -3.93
N LYS A 89 -10.54 -7.88 -4.94
CA LYS A 89 -11.04 -8.05 -6.31
C LYS A 89 -10.08 -8.84 -7.20
N TYR A 90 -8.78 -8.55 -7.11
CA TYR A 90 -7.77 -9.08 -8.03
C TYR A 90 -6.90 -10.19 -7.42
N LEU A 91 -6.88 -10.35 -6.08
CA LEU A 91 -6.08 -11.37 -5.39
C LEU A 91 -6.94 -12.43 -4.68
N LYS A 92 -8.24 -12.50 -4.97
CA LYS A 92 -9.20 -13.38 -4.28
C LYS A 92 -8.91 -14.88 -4.48
N ASN A 93 -8.26 -15.24 -5.58
CA ASN A 93 -7.95 -16.62 -5.98
C ASN A 93 -6.43 -16.92 -5.98
N ALA A 94 -5.63 -16.09 -5.32
CA ALA A 94 -4.18 -16.03 -5.47
C ALA A 94 -3.43 -16.75 -4.33
#